data_AF-Q22CR2-F1
#
_entry.id   AF-Q22CR2-F1
#
_cell.length_a   1.000
_cell.length_b   1.000
_cell.length_c   1.000
_cell.angle_alpha   90.00
_cell.angle_beta   90.00
_cell.angle_gamma   90.00
#
_symmetry.space_group_name_H-M   'P 1'
#
loop_
_entity.id
_entity.type
_entity.pdbx_description
1 polymer ?
#
loop_
_entity_poly.entity_id
_entity_poly.type
_entity_poly.pdbx_seq_one_letter_code
_entity_poly.pdbx_strand_id
1 'polypeptide(L)'
;MKSIKPILYLLLVNQIFTIGLDVTCSDTTCTTPGACGAPPTVPSGLSWQNSSTNGKCAISNCPASGTDSGLIGATDLFCQSCPGTEKDSIKAVHANAAQTACVASLDTCGKNRPPNSWGDNDCLTCFGASLRYARADQTGCQATIPNNYGNDITCSSTLPWSCDARGGCPQVPTFPINLKWDNGSTNGKCKIYDCPPDGTNSGLVGASDLFCQSCPGTSKGSLKAVFANEEMTGCAASSFPCIDSKRPGNSWTNADCLACFGPTKQYGQIDGTGCEATPPPANPGADVTCGNGPVNCPDSGVCSKPPTGLKWQIGSVYGKCSIRACPLNGTDSGVQGASDLFCQSCPGTSKGSIKAVHANFDMTACVASQYTCDIGRPSFTWTDSECLACFGQTKNKATKDGSECYSAPSTPQIMTSSSQIIFISTIIFILSMLF
;
A
#
# COMPACT_ATOMS: atom_id res chain seq x y z
N MET A 1 74.50 -32.97 8.00
CA MET A 1 73.07 -32.72 7.74
C MET A 1 72.97 -31.84 6.50
N LYS A 2 72.56 -32.44 5.38
CA LYS A 2 72.61 -31.86 4.03
C LYS A 2 71.40 -30.96 3.75
N SER A 3 71.70 -29.87 3.07
CA SER A 3 70.81 -28.80 2.61
C SER A 3 69.65 -29.30 1.73
N ILE A 4 68.41 -29.19 2.23
CA ILE A 4 67.15 -29.34 1.48
C ILE A 4 66.33 -28.06 1.72
N LYS A 5 66.79 -26.92 1.19
CA LYS A 5 66.05 -25.64 1.26
C LYS A 5 65.81 -24.88 -0.06
N PRO A 6 66.41 -25.20 -1.23
CA PRO A 6 66.08 -24.44 -2.45
C PRO A 6 64.92 -25.02 -3.27
N ILE A 7 64.54 -26.30 -3.09
CA ILE A 7 63.50 -26.93 -3.95
C ILE A 7 62.08 -26.54 -3.51
N LEU A 8 61.86 -26.22 -2.23
CA LEU A 8 60.54 -25.78 -1.76
C LEU A 8 60.20 -24.35 -2.24
N TYR A 9 61.20 -23.52 -2.58
CA TYR A 9 60.99 -22.16 -3.08
C TYR A 9 60.64 -22.09 -4.58
N LEU A 10 61.04 -23.10 -5.37
CA LEU A 10 60.69 -23.20 -6.80
C LEU A 10 59.30 -23.79 -7.05
N LEU A 11 58.71 -24.50 -6.07
CA LEU A 11 57.34 -25.02 -6.16
C LEU A 11 56.25 -23.99 -5.76
N LEU A 12 56.64 -22.83 -5.22
CA LEU A 12 55.72 -21.75 -4.83
C LEU A 12 55.46 -20.69 -5.92
N VAL A 13 56.07 -20.81 -7.11
CA VAL A 13 55.91 -19.86 -8.24
C VAL A 13 55.15 -20.46 -9.43
N ASN A 14 54.50 -21.61 -9.27
CA ASN A 14 53.43 -22.01 -10.19
C ASN A 14 52.15 -21.25 -9.80
N GLN A 15 52.11 -19.96 -10.13
CA GLN A 15 50.85 -19.24 -10.15
C GLN A 15 50.01 -19.88 -11.26
N ILE A 16 48.94 -20.59 -10.87
CA ILE A 16 48.04 -21.26 -11.79
C ILE A 16 47.22 -20.15 -12.47
N PHE A 17 47.72 -19.63 -13.58
CA PHE A 17 46.97 -18.68 -14.40
C PHE A 17 45.78 -19.39 -15.04
N THR A 18 44.62 -18.75 -15.01
CA THR A 18 43.41 -19.22 -15.70
C THR A 18 43.14 -18.34 -16.91
N ILE A 19 42.59 -18.93 -17.96
CA ILE A 19 42.07 -18.15 -19.09
C ILE A 19 40.89 -17.30 -18.57
N GLY A 20 40.85 -16.03 -18.98
CA GLY A 20 39.77 -15.12 -18.64
C GLY A 20 38.44 -15.48 -19.30
N LEU A 21 37.39 -14.83 -18.82
CA LEU A 21 36.06 -14.90 -19.39
C LEU A 21 35.99 -14.16 -20.73
N ASP A 22 35.04 -14.59 -21.55
CA ASP A 22 34.77 -14.02 -22.87
C ASP A 22 34.19 -12.61 -22.77
N VAL A 23 34.83 -11.67 -23.45
CA VAL A 23 34.38 -10.29 -23.57
C VAL A 23 34.28 -9.87 -25.04
N THR A 24 33.56 -8.77 -25.29
CA THR A 24 33.40 -8.20 -26.63
C THR A 24 34.33 -7.01 -26.77
N CYS A 25 35.19 -7.03 -27.78
CA CYS A 25 36.08 -5.93 -28.12
C CYS A 25 35.56 -5.13 -29.32
N SER A 26 36.26 -4.06 -29.71
CA SER A 26 35.87 -3.25 -30.87
C SER A 26 36.12 -3.94 -32.22
N ASP A 27 36.92 -5.00 -32.24
CA ASP A 27 37.20 -5.86 -33.38
C ASP A 27 37.04 -7.34 -32.99
N THR A 28 36.84 -8.20 -34.00
CA THR A 28 36.77 -9.65 -33.92
C THR A 28 38.12 -10.33 -33.68
N THR A 29 39.24 -9.63 -33.92
CA THR A 29 40.59 -10.13 -33.70
C THR A 29 41.24 -9.48 -32.48
N CYS A 30 41.45 -10.27 -31.43
CA CYS A 30 41.83 -9.78 -30.10
C CYS A 30 43.31 -9.40 -29.99
N THR A 31 44.15 -9.93 -30.88
CA THR A 31 45.59 -9.68 -30.93
C THR A 31 45.96 -8.38 -31.65
N THR A 32 45.00 -7.75 -32.35
CA THR A 32 45.22 -6.50 -33.07
C THR A 32 45.35 -5.36 -32.05
N PRO A 33 46.49 -4.62 -32.03
CA PRO A 33 46.67 -3.51 -31.12
C PRO A 33 45.52 -2.50 -31.22
N GLY A 34 44.86 -2.20 -30.10
CA GLY A 34 43.74 -1.26 -30.02
C GLY A 34 42.34 -1.89 -30.05
N ALA A 35 42.19 -3.17 -30.42
CA ALA A 35 40.88 -3.85 -30.44
C ALA A 35 40.24 -3.95 -29.04
N CYS A 36 41.00 -4.41 -28.05
CA CYS A 36 40.56 -4.58 -26.66
C CYS A 36 41.24 -3.59 -25.68
N GLY A 37 41.89 -2.55 -26.19
CA GLY A 37 42.82 -1.74 -25.40
C GLY A 37 44.05 -2.51 -24.91
N ALA A 38 44.98 -1.82 -24.27
CA ALA A 38 46.14 -2.48 -23.66
C ALA A 38 45.71 -3.18 -22.36
N PRO A 39 46.14 -4.43 -22.11
CA PRO A 39 45.95 -5.07 -20.81
C PRO A 39 46.78 -4.34 -19.73
N PRO A 40 46.50 -4.58 -18.44
CA PRO A 40 47.31 -4.04 -17.35
C PRO A 40 48.79 -4.39 -17.52
N THR A 41 49.67 -3.47 -17.13
CA THR A 41 51.13 -3.67 -17.19
C THR A 41 51.66 -4.48 -16.01
N VAL A 42 50.89 -4.53 -14.92
CA VAL A 42 51.15 -5.35 -13.74
C VAL A 42 49.88 -6.16 -13.43
N PRO A 43 50.01 -7.48 -13.17
CA PRO A 43 51.21 -8.29 -13.36
C PRO A 43 51.63 -8.38 -14.85
N SER A 44 52.90 -8.69 -15.11
CA SER A 44 53.41 -8.83 -16.48
C SER A 44 52.91 -10.13 -17.13
N GLY A 45 52.95 -10.20 -18.46
CA GLY A 45 52.56 -11.40 -19.21
C GLY A 45 51.06 -11.51 -19.51
N LEU A 46 50.29 -10.44 -19.29
CA LEU A 46 48.89 -10.34 -19.69
C LEU A 46 48.81 -10.00 -21.18
N SER A 47 48.06 -10.80 -21.94
CA SER A 47 47.76 -10.53 -23.34
C SER A 47 46.33 -10.90 -23.68
N TRP A 48 45.73 -10.16 -24.60
CA TRP A 48 44.47 -10.53 -25.22
C TRP A 48 44.70 -11.68 -26.19
N GLN A 49 43.80 -12.66 -26.16
CA GLN A 49 43.76 -13.77 -27.09
C GLN A 49 42.34 -13.95 -27.62
N ASN A 50 42.23 -14.55 -28.80
CA ASN A 50 40.94 -15.01 -29.31
C ASN A 50 40.42 -16.12 -28.40
N SER A 51 39.15 -16.02 -28.01
CA SER A 51 38.48 -17.07 -27.25
C SER A 51 38.07 -18.25 -28.15
N SER A 52 37.66 -19.36 -27.54
CA SER A 52 36.92 -20.44 -28.19
C SER A 52 35.60 -19.97 -28.82
N THR A 53 35.02 -18.88 -28.33
CA THR A 53 33.81 -18.30 -28.91
C THR A 53 34.17 -17.33 -30.04
N ASN A 54 33.61 -17.57 -31.24
CA ASN A 54 33.90 -16.76 -32.42
C ASN A 54 33.58 -15.27 -32.18
N GLY A 55 34.55 -14.39 -32.47
CA GLY A 55 34.43 -12.94 -32.28
C GLY A 55 34.49 -12.46 -30.83
N LYS A 56 34.92 -13.30 -29.88
CA LYS A 56 35.14 -12.93 -28.48
C LYS A 56 36.61 -13.01 -28.10
N CYS A 57 36.95 -12.21 -27.09
CA CYS A 57 38.30 -12.09 -26.58
C CYS A 57 38.38 -12.50 -25.11
N ALA A 58 39.51 -13.03 -24.69
CA ALA A 58 39.80 -13.33 -23.30
C ALA A 58 41.24 -12.94 -22.97
N ILE A 59 41.53 -12.70 -21.70
CA ILE A 59 42.91 -12.56 -21.23
C ILE A 59 43.53 -13.95 -21.07
N SER A 60 44.74 -14.13 -21.58
CA SER A 60 45.45 -15.41 -21.59
C SER A 60 45.81 -15.92 -20.20
N ASN A 61 46.12 -15.01 -19.26
CA ASN A 61 46.68 -15.36 -17.95
C ASN A 61 46.07 -14.52 -16.81
N CYS A 62 44.80 -14.69 -16.49
CA CYS A 62 44.21 -13.97 -15.35
C CYS A 62 44.98 -14.29 -14.06
N PRO A 63 45.29 -13.29 -13.21
CA PRO A 63 46.08 -13.49 -12.00
C PRO A 63 45.37 -14.43 -11.00
N ALA A 64 46.04 -15.51 -10.60
CA ALA A 64 45.50 -16.49 -9.66
C ALA A 64 45.23 -15.91 -8.25
N SER A 65 46.02 -14.90 -7.87
CA SER A 65 45.89 -14.16 -6.60
C SER A 65 44.70 -13.19 -6.58
N GLY A 66 43.88 -13.16 -7.64
CA GLY A 66 42.79 -12.22 -7.82
C GLY A 66 43.21 -10.90 -8.47
N THR A 67 42.23 -10.13 -8.91
CA THR A 67 42.38 -8.80 -9.54
C THR A 67 41.95 -7.66 -8.62
N ASP A 68 41.79 -7.93 -7.32
CA ASP A 68 41.30 -6.99 -6.31
C ASP A 68 42.34 -5.92 -5.92
N SER A 69 43.62 -6.08 -6.29
CA SER A 69 44.67 -5.09 -6.04
C SER A 69 45.93 -5.34 -6.86
N GLY A 70 46.86 -4.39 -6.85
CA GLY A 70 48.21 -4.55 -7.43
C GLY A 70 48.27 -4.44 -8.95
N LEU A 71 47.17 -4.08 -9.61
CA LEU A 71 47.15 -3.82 -11.06
C LEU A 71 47.72 -2.44 -11.37
N ILE A 72 48.18 -2.25 -12.61
CA ILE A 72 48.52 -0.92 -13.14
C ILE A 72 47.95 -0.82 -14.56
N GLY A 73 46.93 0.03 -14.73
CA GLY A 73 46.25 0.23 -16.01
C GLY A 73 45.08 -0.72 -16.24
N ALA A 74 44.38 -1.12 -15.16
CA ALA A 74 43.14 -1.88 -15.27
C ALA A 74 42.04 -1.11 -16.02
N THR A 75 41.27 -1.84 -16.83
CA THR A 75 40.09 -1.32 -17.54
C THR A 75 38.88 -2.20 -17.24
N ASP A 76 37.68 -1.66 -17.40
CA ASP A 76 36.44 -2.45 -17.25
C ASP A 76 36.44 -3.68 -18.14
N LEU A 77 36.96 -3.57 -19.37
CA LEU A 77 37.04 -4.70 -20.29
C LEU A 77 37.98 -5.79 -19.76
N PHE A 78 39.12 -5.41 -19.19
CA PHE A 78 39.99 -6.35 -18.49
C PHE A 78 39.27 -6.98 -17.30
N CYS A 79 38.59 -6.20 -16.46
CA CYS A 79 37.90 -6.70 -15.26
C CYS A 79 36.68 -7.58 -15.58
N GLN A 80 36.05 -7.42 -16.75
CA GLN A 80 35.04 -8.36 -17.23
C GLN A 80 35.64 -9.72 -17.62
N SER A 81 36.87 -9.73 -18.18
CA SER A 81 37.57 -10.96 -18.52
C SER A 81 38.23 -11.61 -17.30
N CYS A 82 38.78 -10.81 -16.38
CA CYS A 82 39.38 -11.27 -15.12
C CYS A 82 38.69 -10.59 -13.91
N PRO A 83 37.48 -11.04 -13.51
CA PRO A 83 36.75 -10.44 -12.41
C PRO A 83 37.49 -10.56 -11.07
N GLY A 84 37.31 -9.56 -10.21
CA GLY A 84 37.75 -9.62 -8.83
C GLY A 84 36.80 -10.46 -7.96
N THR A 85 36.97 -10.34 -6.65
CA THR A 85 36.12 -10.99 -5.65
C THR A 85 34.73 -10.34 -5.63
N GLU A 86 33.70 -11.16 -5.74
CA GLU A 86 32.30 -10.73 -5.60
C GLU A 86 32.03 -10.22 -4.18
N LYS A 87 31.28 -9.12 -4.07
CA LYS A 87 30.90 -8.53 -2.79
C LYS A 87 29.43 -8.18 -2.81
N ASP A 88 28.67 -8.58 -1.78
CA ASP A 88 27.24 -8.29 -1.65
C ASP A 88 26.40 -8.69 -2.89
N SER A 89 26.76 -9.81 -3.54
CA SER A 89 26.16 -10.31 -4.79
C SER A 89 26.41 -9.43 -6.03
N ILE A 90 27.37 -8.50 -5.95
CA ILE A 90 27.82 -7.63 -7.05
C ILE A 90 29.18 -8.13 -7.54
N LYS A 91 29.25 -8.46 -8.84
CA LYS A 91 30.50 -8.93 -9.47
C LYS A 91 31.51 -7.80 -9.61
N ALA A 92 32.77 -8.08 -9.29
CA ALA A 92 33.86 -7.10 -9.42
C ALA A 92 34.39 -7.00 -10.87
N VAL A 93 33.56 -6.47 -11.77
CA VAL A 93 33.83 -6.39 -13.22
C VAL A 93 34.18 -4.99 -13.72
N HIS A 94 34.27 -4.00 -12.83
CA HIS A 94 34.63 -2.63 -13.17
C HIS A 94 36.02 -2.28 -12.63
N ALA A 95 36.81 -1.54 -13.39
CA ALA A 95 38.08 -1.04 -12.88
C ALA A 95 37.83 0.16 -11.95
N ASN A 96 38.53 0.24 -10.83
CA ASN A 96 38.47 1.42 -9.96
C ASN A 96 39.05 2.66 -10.67
N ALA A 97 38.81 3.86 -10.14
CA ALA A 97 39.25 5.11 -10.75
C ALA A 97 40.79 5.23 -10.84
N ALA A 98 41.50 4.58 -9.92
CA ALA A 98 42.97 4.52 -9.91
C ALA A 98 43.55 3.51 -10.91
N GLN A 99 42.72 2.66 -11.53
CA GLN A 99 43.11 1.58 -12.44
C GLN A 99 44.07 0.56 -11.80
N THR A 100 43.88 0.30 -10.50
CA THR A 100 44.71 -0.58 -9.68
C THR A 100 44.01 -1.85 -9.19
N ALA A 101 42.70 -1.96 -9.41
CA ALA A 101 41.88 -3.08 -8.98
C ALA A 101 40.61 -3.22 -9.82
N CYS A 102 40.08 -4.44 -9.88
CA CYS A 102 38.71 -4.73 -10.29
C CYS A 102 37.80 -4.72 -9.06
N VAL A 103 36.66 -4.03 -9.14
CA VAL A 103 35.84 -3.68 -7.98
C VAL A 103 34.35 -3.91 -8.22
N ALA A 104 33.64 -4.30 -7.16
CA ALA A 104 32.20 -4.61 -7.14
C ALA A 104 31.34 -3.35 -6.99
N SER A 105 31.34 -2.52 -8.04
CA SER A 105 30.45 -1.34 -8.18
C SER A 105 29.23 -1.73 -9.01
N LEU A 106 28.07 -1.10 -8.78
CA LEU A 106 26.84 -1.35 -9.54
C LEU A 106 26.97 -0.94 -11.02
N ASP A 107 27.77 0.09 -11.28
CA ASP A 107 28.08 0.61 -12.61
C ASP A 107 29.58 0.92 -12.73
N THR A 108 30.05 1.23 -13.95
CA THR A 108 31.45 1.62 -14.19
C THR A 108 31.91 2.78 -13.30
N CYS A 109 33.17 2.74 -12.87
CA CYS A 109 33.83 3.86 -12.18
C CYS A 109 34.35 4.93 -13.18
N GLY A 110 34.23 4.67 -14.48
CA GLY A 110 34.76 5.50 -15.55
C GLY A 110 33.80 6.56 -16.09
N LYS A 111 34.20 7.20 -17.19
CA LYS A 111 33.46 8.30 -17.83
C LYS A 111 32.11 7.90 -18.44
N ASN A 112 31.89 6.60 -18.64
CA ASN A 112 30.67 6.07 -19.26
C ASN A 112 29.60 5.69 -18.22
N ARG A 113 29.82 6.06 -16.95
CA ARG A 113 28.83 5.83 -15.90
C ARG A 113 27.53 6.56 -16.24
N PRO A 114 26.35 5.91 -16.10
CA PRO A 114 25.07 6.60 -16.29
C PRO A 114 25.01 7.89 -15.45
N PRO A 115 24.51 9.02 -16.00
CA PRO A 115 24.35 10.25 -15.24
C PRO A 115 23.49 10.02 -13.99
N ASN A 116 23.83 10.69 -12.88
CA ASN A 116 23.07 10.66 -11.62
C ASN A 116 22.87 9.24 -11.05
N SER A 117 23.92 8.41 -11.06
CA SER A 117 23.85 7.02 -10.61
C SER A 117 24.85 6.69 -9.50
N TRP A 118 25.58 7.67 -8.97
CA TRP A 118 26.56 7.41 -7.91
C TRP A 118 25.86 7.12 -6.58
N GLY A 119 26.08 5.93 -6.03
CA GLY A 119 25.79 5.61 -4.63
C GLY A 119 27.05 5.67 -3.76
N ASP A 120 26.88 5.79 -2.44
CA ASP A 120 28.01 5.85 -1.50
C ASP A 120 28.90 4.58 -1.57
N ASN A 121 28.27 3.41 -1.71
CA ASN A 121 29.01 2.16 -1.87
C ASN A 121 29.87 2.16 -3.14
N ASP A 122 29.36 2.71 -4.24
CA ASP A 122 30.12 2.84 -5.48
C ASP A 122 31.25 3.85 -5.32
N CYS A 123 31.01 4.98 -4.66
CA CYS A 123 32.03 5.99 -4.39
C CYS A 123 33.19 5.43 -3.56
N LEU A 124 32.88 4.75 -2.44
CA LEU A 124 33.88 4.07 -1.62
C LEU A 124 34.64 3.01 -2.42
N THR A 125 33.94 2.26 -3.27
CA THR A 125 34.52 1.14 -4.03
C THR A 125 35.40 1.64 -5.20
N CYS A 126 34.97 2.70 -5.89
CA CYS A 126 35.66 3.27 -7.05
C CYS A 126 36.83 4.19 -6.67
N PHE A 127 36.74 4.94 -5.57
CA PHE A 127 37.71 5.98 -5.19
C PHE A 127 38.37 5.76 -3.82
N GLY A 128 37.95 4.72 -3.08
CA GLY A 128 38.45 4.45 -1.74
C GLY A 128 38.03 5.53 -0.74
N ALA A 129 38.81 5.67 0.33
CA ALA A 129 38.52 6.63 1.39
C ALA A 129 38.63 8.10 0.94
N SER A 130 39.24 8.38 -0.20
CA SER A 130 39.48 9.75 -0.68
C SER A 130 38.22 10.45 -1.18
N LEU A 131 37.26 9.70 -1.76
CA LEU A 131 35.97 10.22 -2.24
C LEU A 131 34.88 9.19 -1.98
N ARG A 132 34.60 8.94 -0.70
CA ARG A 132 33.78 7.79 -0.29
C ARG A 132 32.27 8.04 -0.27
N TYR A 133 31.83 9.27 -0.54
CA TYR A 133 30.41 9.65 -0.48
C TYR A 133 29.95 10.16 -1.83
N ALA A 134 28.76 9.75 -2.26
CA ALA A 134 28.08 10.34 -3.40
C ALA A 134 27.62 11.76 -3.05
N ARG A 135 27.62 12.65 -4.04
CA ARG A 135 26.97 13.95 -3.93
C ARG A 135 25.46 13.76 -3.82
N ALA A 136 24.77 14.71 -3.19
CA ALA A 136 23.32 14.66 -3.04
C ALA A 136 22.56 14.63 -4.39
N ASP A 137 23.15 15.19 -5.45
CA ASP A 137 22.61 15.14 -6.81
C ASP A 137 23.04 13.89 -7.61
N GLN A 138 23.76 12.96 -6.97
CA GLN A 138 24.31 11.72 -7.54
C GLN A 138 25.23 11.95 -8.76
N THR A 139 25.71 13.17 -9.00
CA THR A 139 26.53 13.52 -10.17
C THR A 139 27.99 13.09 -10.04
N GLY A 140 28.43 12.74 -8.82
CA GLY A 140 29.81 12.37 -8.55
C GLY A 140 30.05 12.00 -7.11
N CYS A 141 31.32 11.81 -6.77
CA CYS A 141 31.75 11.49 -5.41
C CYS A 141 32.48 12.68 -4.76
N GLN A 142 32.54 12.67 -3.43
CA GLN A 142 33.19 13.68 -2.61
C GLN A 142 33.80 13.08 -1.34
N ALA A 143 34.82 13.76 -0.81
CA ALA A 143 35.60 13.30 0.34
C ALA A 143 34.82 13.44 1.66
N THR A 144 34.01 14.50 1.75
CA THR A 144 33.20 14.83 2.92
C THR A 144 31.76 14.44 2.66
N ILE A 145 31.10 13.91 3.68
CA ILE A 145 29.65 13.64 3.65
C ILE A 145 28.96 14.93 3.21
N PRO A 146 28.06 14.90 2.19
CA PRO A 146 27.18 16.04 1.96
C PRO A 146 26.48 16.27 3.28
N ASN A 147 26.54 17.48 3.84
CA ASN A 147 25.90 17.80 5.12
C ASN A 147 24.37 17.65 5.02
N ASN A 148 23.86 16.42 4.86
CA ASN A 148 22.47 16.01 4.89
C ASN A 148 22.08 15.82 6.36
N TYR A 149 22.29 16.88 7.14
CA TYR A 149 21.73 16.92 8.47
C TYR A 149 20.22 17.01 8.37
N GLY A 150 19.55 16.27 9.23
CA GLY A 150 18.14 16.43 9.44
C GLY A 150 17.80 17.79 10.07
N ASN A 151 16.51 18.05 10.16
CA ASN A 151 15.95 19.18 10.89
C ASN A 151 16.22 19.02 12.39
N ASP A 152 16.41 20.15 13.06
CA ASP A 152 16.43 20.22 14.52
C ASP A 152 15.07 19.83 15.10
N ILE A 153 15.08 18.80 15.94
CA ILE A 153 13.91 18.32 16.70
C ILE A 153 14.19 18.39 18.20
N THR A 154 13.14 18.31 19.01
CA THR A 154 13.26 18.15 20.46
C THR A 154 12.96 16.69 20.82
N CYS A 155 13.94 16.02 21.44
CA CYS A 155 13.74 14.69 22.02
C CYS A 155 13.13 14.78 23.43
N SER A 156 12.71 13.65 24.01
CA SER A 156 12.00 13.60 25.29
C SER A 156 12.78 14.34 26.38
N SER A 157 12.15 15.39 26.91
CA SER A 157 12.75 16.41 27.74
C SER A 157 13.29 15.89 29.08
N THR A 158 14.54 16.23 29.41
CA THR A 158 14.97 16.77 30.73
C THR A 158 16.48 16.94 30.82
N LEU A 159 17.27 16.27 29.97
CA LEU A 159 18.74 16.38 29.99
C LEU A 159 19.24 17.20 28.79
N PRO A 160 19.79 18.40 29.01
CA PRO A 160 20.08 19.32 27.92
C PRO A 160 21.25 18.93 27.00
N TRP A 161 22.07 17.91 27.33
CA TRP A 161 23.44 17.80 26.78
C TRP A 161 23.77 16.53 25.98
N SER A 162 22.81 15.68 25.65
CA SER A 162 23.09 14.51 24.79
C SER A 162 21.90 14.16 23.92
N CYS A 163 22.16 13.94 22.64
CA CYS A 163 21.19 13.41 21.69
C CYS A 163 21.28 11.87 21.55
N ASP A 164 22.11 11.20 22.35
CA ASP A 164 22.16 9.74 22.36
C ASP A 164 20.90 9.10 22.98
N ALA A 165 20.80 7.78 22.88
CA ALA A 165 19.70 7.00 23.45
C ALA A 165 19.47 7.22 24.96
N ARG A 166 20.50 7.65 25.68
CA ARG A 166 20.46 7.97 27.11
C ARG A 166 19.98 9.40 27.36
N GLY A 167 20.06 10.27 26.36
CA GLY A 167 19.59 11.65 26.36
C GLY A 167 18.15 11.87 25.87
N GLY A 168 17.38 10.79 25.65
CA GLY A 168 15.93 10.88 25.43
C GLY A 168 15.47 10.85 23.97
N CYS A 169 16.38 10.70 23.01
CA CYS A 169 16.02 10.38 21.62
C CYS A 169 15.82 8.85 21.47
N PRO A 170 14.84 8.40 20.65
CA PRO A 170 14.67 6.98 20.37
C PRO A 170 15.86 6.43 19.58
N GLN A 171 15.99 5.11 19.53
CA GLN A 171 16.94 4.49 18.60
C GLN A 171 16.66 4.97 17.17
N VAL A 172 17.72 5.24 16.42
CA VAL A 172 17.65 5.51 14.99
C VAL A 172 17.37 4.20 14.23
N PRO A 173 16.84 4.28 13.00
CA PRO A 173 16.69 3.10 12.15
C PRO A 173 18.03 2.37 11.99
N THR A 174 17.99 1.03 11.98
CA THR A 174 19.20 0.21 11.78
C THR A 174 19.64 0.12 10.33
N PHE A 175 18.78 0.57 9.41
CA PHE A 175 19.08 0.68 7.99
C PHE A 175 18.45 1.97 7.42
N PRO A 176 19.14 2.69 6.51
CA PRO A 176 20.52 2.47 6.06
C PRO A 176 21.54 2.63 7.20
N ILE A 177 22.72 2.03 7.03
CA ILE A 177 23.78 2.05 8.07
C ILE A 177 24.35 3.47 8.23
N ASN A 178 24.83 3.81 9.43
CA ASN A 178 25.46 5.09 9.83
C ASN A 178 24.53 6.21 10.32
N LEU A 179 23.21 5.99 10.40
CA LEU A 179 22.33 6.94 11.07
C LEU A 179 22.73 7.10 12.53
N LYS A 180 22.81 8.34 13.00
CA LYS A 180 23.03 8.67 14.40
C LYS A 180 22.39 10.00 14.74
N TRP A 181 21.99 10.15 15.99
CA TRP A 181 21.65 11.46 16.51
C TRP A 181 22.91 12.29 16.75
N ASP A 182 22.84 13.56 16.40
CA ASP A 182 23.87 14.57 16.65
C ASP A 182 23.22 15.79 17.32
N ASN A 183 24.05 16.60 17.96
CA ASN A 183 23.60 17.85 18.57
C ASN A 183 23.06 18.80 17.49
N GLY A 184 21.89 19.36 17.76
CA GLY A 184 21.23 20.31 16.89
C GLY A 184 21.90 21.68 16.88
N SER A 185 21.32 22.61 16.14
CA SER A 185 21.88 23.96 15.98
C SER A 185 21.76 24.82 17.25
N THR A 186 20.93 24.41 18.20
CA THR A 186 20.72 25.09 19.49
C THR A 186 20.71 24.08 20.64
N ASN A 187 20.98 24.57 21.84
CA ASN A 187 21.05 23.73 23.04
C ASN A 187 19.72 23.00 23.28
N GLY A 188 19.77 21.69 23.54
CA GLY A 188 18.58 20.84 23.72
C GLY A 188 17.84 20.46 22.43
N LYS A 189 18.38 20.78 21.24
CA LYS A 189 17.91 20.24 19.97
C LYS A 189 18.80 19.10 19.50
N CYS A 190 18.21 18.18 18.77
CA CYS A 190 18.87 17.03 18.17
C CYS A 190 18.52 16.95 16.69
N LYS A 191 19.43 16.41 15.88
CA LYS A 191 19.18 16.15 14.47
C LYS A 191 19.84 14.85 14.06
N ILE A 192 19.30 14.20 13.05
CA ILE A 192 19.93 13.02 12.48
C ILE A 192 21.10 13.46 11.61
N TYR A 193 22.21 12.76 11.80
CA TYR A 193 23.34 12.77 10.91
C TYR A 193 23.08 11.82 9.73
N ASP A 194 23.35 12.30 8.52
CA ASP A 194 23.32 11.50 7.28
C ASP A 194 21.91 11.03 6.90
N CYS A 195 20.95 11.96 6.84
CA CYS A 195 19.62 11.64 6.33
C CYS A 195 19.72 11.04 4.92
N PRO A 196 19.02 9.92 4.63
CA PRO A 196 19.10 9.26 3.33
C PRO A 196 18.71 10.20 2.18
N PRO A 197 19.54 10.33 1.13
CA PRO A 197 19.28 11.24 0.01
C PRO A 197 18.10 10.80 -0.86
N ASP A 198 17.85 9.48 -0.95
CA ASP A 198 16.74 8.89 -1.71
C ASP A 198 15.37 9.05 -1.00
N GLY A 199 15.35 9.78 0.11
CA GLY A 199 14.18 9.99 0.97
C GLY A 199 13.99 8.87 1.98
N THR A 200 13.16 9.13 2.98
CA THR A 200 12.90 8.21 4.11
C THR A 200 11.57 7.46 3.96
N ASN A 201 10.99 7.40 2.76
CA ASN A 201 9.64 6.87 2.54
C ASN A 201 9.54 5.34 2.68
N SER A 202 10.65 4.62 2.55
CA SER A 202 10.68 3.15 2.55
C SER A 202 12.09 2.61 2.84
N GLY A 203 12.18 1.31 3.11
CA GLY A 203 13.46 0.60 3.27
C GLY A 203 14.12 0.79 4.63
N LEU A 204 13.53 1.58 5.53
CA LEU A 204 14.03 1.73 6.89
C LEU A 204 13.70 0.48 7.73
N VAL A 205 14.41 0.32 8.83
CA VAL A 205 14.09 -0.69 9.85
C VAL A 205 14.08 0.01 11.21
N GLY A 206 12.89 0.25 11.76
CA GLY A 206 12.72 0.92 13.05
C GLY A 206 12.59 2.44 12.97
N ALA A 207 11.91 2.96 11.94
CA ALA A 207 11.54 4.37 11.85
C ALA A 207 10.67 4.83 13.03
N SER A 208 10.89 6.07 13.49
CA SER A 208 10.08 6.72 14.52
C SER A 208 9.62 8.10 14.07
N ASP A 209 8.54 8.63 14.66
CA ASP A 209 8.06 9.99 14.35
C ASP A 209 9.17 11.04 14.52
N LEU A 210 10.00 10.91 15.56
CA LEU A 210 11.10 11.84 15.81
C LEU A 210 12.18 11.74 14.73
N PHE A 211 12.52 10.51 14.30
CA PHE A 211 13.38 10.30 13.16
C PHE A 211 12.79 10.96 11.89
N CYS A 212 11.52 10.71 11.59
CA CYS A 212 10.85 11.25 10.41
C CYS A 212 10.68 12.79 10.43
N GLN A 213 10.59 13.40 11.61
CA GLN A 213 10.62 14.86 11.73
C GLN A 213 12.00 15.43 11.41
N SER A 214 13.07 14.73 11.82
CA SER A 214 14.44 15.14 11.51
C SER A 214 14.81 14.84 10.05
N CYS A 215 14.49 13.65 9.54
CA CYS A 215 14.66 13.28 8.13
C CYS A 215 13.29 13.04 7.47
N PRO A 216 12.56 14.09 7.04
CA PRO A 216 11.28 13.92 6.38
C PRO A 216 11.41 13.20 5.06
N GLY A 217 10.37 12.44 4.74
CA GLY A 217 10.21 11.83 3.43
C GLY A 217 9.71 12.85 2.38
N THR A 218 9.30 12.33 1.23
CA THR A 218 8.68 13.13 0.17
C THR A 218 7.29 13.61 0.60
N SER A 219 7.07 14.93 0.55
CA SER A 219 5.76 15.53 0.80
C SER A 219 4.74 15.12 -0.26
N LYS A 220 3.46 14.99 0.13
CA LYS A 220 2.34 14.72 -0.77
C LYS A 220 1.35 15.88 -0.71
N GLY A 221 1.39 16.74 -1.74
CA GLY A 221 0.66 18.01 -1.70
C GLY A 221 1.18 18.91 -0.58
N SER A 222 0.29 19.35 0.32
CA SER A 222 0.65 20.14 1.50
C SER A 222 1.13 19.31 2.71
N LEU A 223 0.96 17.98 2.67
CA LEU A 223 1.32 17.10 3.78
C LEU A 223 2.81 16.74 3.74
N LYS A 224 3.49 16.90 4.87
CA LYS A 224 4.90 16.51 5.04
C LYS A 224 4.99 15.07 5.53
N ALA A 225 5.96 14.31 5.02
CA ALA A 225 6.20 12.93 5.46
C ALA A 225 7.03 12.88 6.76
N VAL A 226 6.38 13.20 7.88
CA VAL A 226 7.04 13.38 9.19
C VAL A 226 6.60 12.37 10.26
N PHE A 227 5.76 11.41 9.90
CA PHE A 227 5.28 10.37 10.82
C PHE A 227 5.82 9.02 10.38
N ALA A 228 6.21 8.15 11.30
CA ALA A 228 6.57 6.78 10.93
C ALA A 228 5.30 6.00 10.54
N ASN A 229 5.38 5.16 9.51
CA ASN A 229 4.30 4.24 9.16
C ASN A 229 4.13 3.12 10.21
N GLU A 230 3.04 2.34 10.14
CA GLU A 230 2.76 1.26 11.13
C GLU A 230 3.90 0.22 11.17
N GLU A 231 4.46 -0.10 10.00
CA GLU A 231 5.53 -1.09 9.86
C GLU A 231 6.92 -0.58 10.30
N MET A 232 7.05 0.71 10.61
CA MET A 232 8.33 1.37 10.90
C MET A 232 9.38 1.21 9.78
N THR A 233 8.90 1.07 8.55
CA THR A 233 9.72 0.89 7.34
C THR A 233 9.91 2.18 6.56
N GLY A 234 9.21 3.26 6.94
CA GLY A 234 9.28 4.54 6.23
C GLY A 234 8.54 5.68 6.93
N CYS A 235 8.71 6.87 6.38
CA CYS A 235 8.06 8.10 6.78
C CYS A 235 6.86 8.40 5.87
N ALA A 236 5.70 8.61 6.48
CA ALA A 236 4.41 8.76 5.83
C ALA A 236 3.94 10.22 5.81
N ALA A 237 3.51 10.69 4.64
CA ALA A 237 2.83 11.98 4.46
C ALA A 237 1.36 11.86 4.87
N SER A 238 1.11 11.97 6.17
CA SER A 238 -0.23 11.92 6.76
C SER A 238 -0.56 13.21 7.51
N SER A 239 -1.85 13.47 7.71
CA SER A 239 -2.36 14.62 8.44
C SER A 239 -2.08 14.55 9.94
N PHE A 240 -1.94 13.34 10.49
CA PHE A 240 -1.68 13.06 11.91
C PHE A 240 -0.77 11.82 12.05
N PRO A 241 -0.21 11.52 13.24
CA PRO A 241 0.58 10.31 13.46
C PRO A 241 -0.15 9.03 13.03
N CYS A 242 0.61 8.05 12.56
CA CYS A 242 0.07 6.76 12.12
C CYS A 242 -0.25 5.80 13.28
N ILE A 243 -0.01 6.23 14.52
CA ILE A 243 -0.29 5.47 15.74
C ILE A 243 -1.61 5.98 16.33
N ASP A 244 -2.59 5.09 16.47
CA ASP A 244 -3.95 5.43 16.94
C ASP A 244 -3.95 6.19 18.27
N SER A 245 -3.09 5.81 19.21
CA SER A 245 -3.03 6.44 20.54
C SER A 245 -2.61 7.92 20.54
N LYS A 246 -2.05 8.42 19.44
CA LYS A 246 -1.61 9.81 19.27
C LYS A 246 -2.47 10.59 18.28
N ARG A 247 -3.39 9.91 17.59
CA ARG A 247 -4.24 10.50 16.55
C ARG A 247 -5.54 10.99 17.20
N PRO A 248 -6.07 12.17 16.80
CA PRO A 248 -7.40 12.58 17.22
C PRO A 248 -8.44 11.52 16.81
N GLY A 249 -9.40 11.22 17.69
CA GLY A 249 -10.47 10.27 17.36
C GLY A 249 -11.21 10.68 16.09
N ASN A 250 -11.61 9.70 15.29
CA ASN A 250 -12.46 9.88 14.10
C ASN A 250 -11.81 10.75 13.01
N SER A 251 -10.49 10.68 12.84
CA SER A 251 -9.73 11.53 11.90
C SER A 251 -9.04 10.77 10.76
N TRP A 252 -9.22 9.46 10.65
CA TRP A 252 -8.63 8.69 9.56
C TRP A 252 -9.30 9.01 8.22
N THR A 253 -8.49 9.26 7.20
CA THR A 253 -8.92 9.48 5.82
C THR A 253 -8.30 8.41 4.91
N ASN A 254 -8.85 8.18 3.71
CA ASN A 254 -8.23 7.27 2.73
C ASN A 254 -6.77 7.65 2.42
N ALA A 255 -6.48 8.96 2.35
CA ALA A 255 -5.12 9.44 2.10
C ALA A 255 -4.16 9.09 3.24
N ASP A 256 -4.62 9.25 4.49
CA ASP A 256 -3.85 8.87 5.67
C ASP A 256 -3.66 7.35 5.77
N CYS A 257 -4.72 6.59 5.53
CA CYS A 257 -4.69 5.14 5.59
C CYS A 257 -3.70 4.55 4.58
N LEU A 258 -3.75 5.00 3.33
CA LEU A 258 -2.78 4.60 2.32
C LEU A 258 -1.35 5.01 2.69
N ALA A 259 -1.14 6.19 3.29
CA ALA A 259 0.20 6.64 3.68
C ALA A 259 0.76 5.85 4.87
N CYS A 260 -0.06 5.55 5.87
CA CYS A 260 0.35 4.91 7.13
C CYS A 260 0.42 3.38 7.06
N PHE A 261 -0.42 2.76 6.24
CA PHE A 261 -0.56 1.30 6.18
C PHE A 261 -0.29 0.72 4.78
N GLY A 262 -0.10 1.57 3.77
CA GLY A 262 0.04 1.12 2.40
C GLY A 262 -1.24 0.46 1.86
N PRO A 263 -1.13 -0.38 0.82
CA PRO A 263 -2.28 -0.96 0.14
C PRO A 263 -3.05 -1.99 0.98
N THR A 264 -2.47 -2.48 2.09
CA THR A 264 -3.09 -3.52 2.94
C THR A 264 -4.27 -2.97 3.75
N LYS A 265 -4.27 -1.68 4.09
CA LYS A 265 -5.38 -0.97 4.77
C LYS A 265 -5.51 0.46 4.24
N GLN A 266 -5.77 0.62 2.95
CA GLN A 266 -5.71 1.92 2.28
C GLN A 266 -6.95 2.81 2.44
N TYR A 267 -8.03 2.31 3.04
CA TYR A 267 -9.30 3.04 3.12
C TYR A 267 -9.63 3.40 4.56
N GLY A 268 -10.03 4.65 4.81
CA GLY A 268 -10.57 5.07 6.09
C GLY A 268 -11.96 4.49 6.29
N GLN A 269 -12.25 4.05 7.51
CA GLN A 269 -13.60 3.71 7.92
C GLN A 269 -14.50 4.96 7.83
N ILE A 270 -15.80 4.75 7.61
CA ILE A 270 -16.78 5.84 7.43
C ILE A 270 -16.85 6.77 8.65
N ASP A 271 -16.65 6.22 9.84
CA ASP A 271 -16.62 6.96 11.11
C ASP A 271 -15.26 7.60 11.41
N GLY A 272 -14.25 7.38 10.54
CA GLY A 272 -12.87 7.85 10.69
C GLY A 272 -12.10 7.21 11.84
N THR A 273 -12.60 6.14 12.47
CA THR A 273 -11.98 5.55 13.67
C THR A 273 -10.78 4.67 13.35
N GLY A 274 -10.66 4.20 12.12
CA GLY A 274 -9.55 3.36 11.67
C GLY A 274 -9.44 3.23 10.17
N CYS A 275 -8.62 2.27 9.75
CA CYS A 275 -8.39 1.93 8.35
C CYS A 275 -8.79 0.48 8.05
N GLU A 276 -9.27 0.22 6.84
CA GLU A 276 -9.67 -1.08 6.32
C GLU A 276 -9.08 -1.37 4.93
N ALA A 277 -9.00 -2.66 4.60
CA ALA A 277 -8.45 -3.14 3.33
C ALA A 277 -9.40 -2.93 2.14
N THR A 278 -10.71 -2.96 2.40
CA THR A 278 -11.74 -2.81 1.38
C THR A 278 -12.31 -1.40 1.40
N PRO A 279 -12.64 -0.80 0.25
CA PRO A 279 -13.23 0.52 0.23
C PRO A 279 -14.57 0.55 0.96
N PRO A 280 -14.89 1.67 1.63
CA PRO A 280 -16.25 1.95 2.05
C PRO A 280 -17.21 1.77 0.88
N PRO A 281 -18.35 1.09 1.11
CA PRO A 281 -19.35 0.88 0.07
C PRO A 281 -19.90 2.21 -0.44
N ALA A 282 -20.23 2.25 -1.73
CA ALA A 282 -20.67 3.47 -2.41
C ALA A 282 -22.04 4.01 -1.94
N ASN A 283 -22.82 3.21 -1.23
CA ASN A 283 -24.15 3.57 -0.72
C ASN A 283 -24.31 3.12 0.74
N PRO A 284 -23.63 3.80 1.69
CA PRO A 284 -23.80 3.49 3.10
C PRO A 284 -25.20 3.90 3.58
N GLY A 285 -25.74 3.16 4.54
CA GLY A 285 -26.99 3.54 5.18
C GLY A 285 -26.86 4.81 6.00
N ALA A 286 -27.99 5.48 6.24
CA ALA A 286 -28.09 6.59 7.16
C ALA A 286 -27.84 6.12 8.61
N ASP A 287 -27.31 7.04 9.42
CA ASP A 287 -27.06 6.79 10.83
C ASP A 287 -28.36 6.68 11.62
N VAL A 288 -28.48 5.58 12.38
CA VAL A 288 -29.62 5.28 13.25
C VAL A 288 -29.16 5.02 14.68
N THR A 289 -30.07 5.21 15.63
CA THR A 289 -29.78 4.96 17.05
C THR A 289 -30.18 3.54 17.40
N CYS A 290 -29.20 2.71 17.78
CA CYS A 290 -29.48 1.39 18.32
C CYS A 290 -29.38 1.43 19.85
N GLY A 291 -30.50 1.26 20.55
CA GLY A 291 -30.54 1.13 22.01
C GLY A 291 -29.88 2.25 22.82
N ASN A 292 -29.65 1.99 24.11
CA ASN A 292 -29.05 2.93 25.06
C ASN A 292 -27.64 2.43 25.46
N GLY A 293 -26.59 2.82 24.72
CA GLY A 293 -25.20 2.53 25.12
C GLY A 293 -24.16 2.97 24.07
N PRO A 294 -22.86 3.02 24.40
CA PRO A 294 -21.80 3.22 23.41
C PRO A 294 -21.75 1.97 22.50
N VAL A 295 -22.33 2.10 21.30
CA VAL A 295 -22.75 0.93 20.51
C VAL A 295 -21.57 0.30 19.77
N ASN A 296 -21.21 -0.93 20.15
CA ASN A 296 -20.59 -1.88 19.22
C ASN A 296 -21.70 -2.40 18.29
N CYS A 297 -21.87 -1.72 17.15
CA CYS A 297 -22.89 -2.03 16.14
C CYS A 297 -22.92 -3.47 15.60
N PRO A 298 -21.81 -4.26 15.56
CA PRO A 298 -21.84 -5.49 14.78
C PRO A 298 -22.78 -6.60 15.27
N ASP A 299 -22.83 -7.01 16.54
CA ASP A 299 -23.42 -8.34 16.86
C ASP A 299 -23.99 -8.53 18.29
N SER A 300 -24.15 -7.48 19.11
CA SER A 300 -24.43 -7.65 20.56
C SER A 300 -25.89 -7.52 21.01
N GLY A 301 -26.87 -7.62 20.09
CA GLY A 301 -28.30 -7.51 20.44
C GLY A 301 -28.79 -6.08 20.71
N VAL A 302 -27.97 -5.07 20.43
CA VAL A 302 -28.33 -3.64 20.59
C VAL A 302 -29.09 -3.11 19.38
N CYS A 303 -28.70 -3.49 18.16
CA CYS A 303 -29.49 -3.28 16.95
C CYS A 303 -30.32 -4.55 16.67
N SER A 304 -31.50 -4.41 16.07
CA SER A 304 -32.22 -5.54 15.48
C SER A 304 -31.30 -6.27 14.49
N LYS A 305 -31.34 -7.61 14.45
CA LYS A 305 -30.57 -8.41 13.48
C LYS A 305 -30.76 -7.83 12.07
N PRO A 306 -29.69 -7.53 11.33
CA PRO A 306 -29.82 -6.97 9.99
C PRO A 306 -30.43 -8.01 9.04
N PRO A 307 -31.05 -7.58 7.92
CA PRO A 307 -31.51 -8.49 6.89
C PRO A 307 -30.41 -9.44 6.39
N THR A 308 -30.80 -10.62 5.91
CA THR A 308 -29.87 -11.67 5.47
C THR A 308 -28.85 -11.13 4.45
N GLY A 309 -27.56 -11.33 4.72
CA GLY A 309 -26.46 -10.89 3.86
C GLY A 309 -26.02 -9.43 4.07
N LEU A 310 -26.70 -8.67 4.92
CA LEU A 310 -26.31 -7.32 5.31
C LEU A 310 -25.66 -7.31 6.70
N LYS A 311 -24.87 -6.27 6.96
CA LYS A 311 -24.19 -6.06 8.23
C LYS A 311 -24.35 -4.63 8.71
N TRP A 312 -24.55 -4.48 10.01
CA TRP A 312 -24.38 -3.19 10.68
C TRP A 312 -22.90 -2.83 10.73
N GLN A 313 -22.62 -1.54 10.69
CA GLN A 313 -21.32 -0.93 10.93
C GLN A 313 -21.50 0.27 11.86
N ILE A 314 -20.39 0.80 12.36
CA ILE A 314 -20.40 2.07 13.10
C ILE A 314 -20.78 3.19 12.12
N GLY A 315 -21.72 4.02 12.56
CA GLY A 315 -22.23 5.15 11.79
C GLY A 315 -21.22 6.29 11.72
N SER A 316 -21.45 7.26 10.83
CA SER A 316 -20.60 8.44 10.68
C SER A 316 -20.57 9.32 11.94
N VAL A 317 -21.62 9.24 12.77
CA VAL A 317 -21.74 9.92 14.05
C VAL A 317 -21.46 8.94 15.19
N TYR A 318 -20.61 9.35 16.13
CA TYR A 318 -20.25 8.56 17.32
C TYR A 318 -21.50 8.04 18.05
N GLY A 319 -21.52 6.73 18.31
CA GLY A 319 -22.62 6.05 18.99
C GLY A 319 -23.86 5.78 18.12
N LYS A 320 -23.80 6.07 16.81
CA LYS A 320 -24.81 5.63 15.84
C LYS A 320 -24.32 4.41 15.06
N CYS A 321 -25.27 3.70 14.45
CA CYS A 321 -24.98 2.60 13.55
C CYS A 321 -25.57 2.87 12.18
N SER A 322 -24.99 2.30 11.14
CA SER A 322 -25.57 2.30 9.80
C SER A 322 -25.45 0.92 9.17
N ILE A 323 -26.26 0.63 8.16
CA ILE A 323 -26.04 -0.56 7.33
C ILE A 323 -24.84 -0.31 6.43
N ARG A 324 -23.93 -1.28 6.37
CA ARG A 324 -22.70 -1.17 5.57
C ARG A 324 -23.01 -0.72 4.16
N ALA A 325 -23.83 -1.47 3.44
CA ALA A 325 -24.25 -1.11 2.09
C ALA A 325 -25.75 -1.34 1.94
N CYS A 326 -26.50 -0.28 1.61
CA CYS A 326 -27.91 -0.44 1.27
C CYS A 326 -28.05 -1.13 -0.10
N PRO A 327 -29.07 -1.99 -0.29
CA PRO A 327 -29.33 -2.62 -1.58
C PRO A 327 -29.50 -1.60 -2.71
N LEU A 328 -28.79 -1.80 -3.82
CA LEU A 328 -28.86 -0.90 -4.99
C LEU A 328 -30.23 -0.90 -5.69
N ASN A 329 -30.95 -2.03 -5.60
CA ASN A 329 -32.29 -2.18 -6.18
C ASN A 329 -33.39 -1.55 -5.30
N GLY A 330 -33.02 -0.76 -4.29
CA GLY A 330 -33.93 -0.22 -3.29
C GLY A 330 -34.33 -1.25 -2.23
N THR A 331 -35.08 -0.80 -1.24
CA THR A 331 -35.57 -1.63 -0.13
C THR A 331 -37.09 -1.84 -0.17
N ASP A 332 -37.72 -1.50 -1.30
CA ASP A 332 -39.18 -1.59 -1.49
C ASP A 332 -39.69 -3.03 -1.64
N SER A 333 -38.81 -4.01 -1.86
CA SER A 333 -39.17 -5.43 -1.91
C SER A 333 -37.96 -6.35 -1.76
N GLY A 334 -38.20 -7.61 -1.41
CA GLY A 334 -37.19 -8.69 -1.44
C GLY A 334 -36.15 -8.66 -0.31
N VAL A 335 -36.29 -7.77 0.68
CA VAL A 335 -35.38 -7.69 1.83
C VAL A 335 -35.89 -8.61 2.93
N GLN A 336 -35.30 -9.79 3.13
CA GLN A 336 -35.74 -10.69 4.19
C GLN A 336 -35.23 -10.27 5.57
N GLY A 337 -36.16 -9.96 6.47
CA GLY A 337 -35.86 -9.53 7.85
C GLY A 337 -35.71 -8.02 7.99
N ALA A 338 -36.39 -7.24 7.16
CA ALA A 338 -36.44 -5.79 7.30
C ALA A 338 -37.06 -5.39 8.66
N SER A 339 -36.39 -4.49 9.37
CA SER A 339 -36.92 -3.84 10.58
C SER A 339 -37.07 -2.34 10.35
N ASP A 340 -37.85 -1.65 11.18
CA ASP A 340 -37.93 -0.18 11.13
C ASP A 340 -36.54 0.47 11.26
N LEU A 341 -35.67 -0.10 12.09
CA LEU A 341 -34.31 0.40 12.26
C LEU A 341 -33.47 0.23 10.98
N PHE A 342 -33.60 -0.92 10.31
CA PHE A 342 -33.02 -1.14 8.99
C PHE A 342 -33.58 -0.14 7.98
N CYS A 343 -34.89 0.07 7.93
CA CYS A 343 -35.54 0.97 6.97
C CYS A 343 -35.25 2.45 7.22
N GLN A 344 -34.96 2.84 8.46
CA GLN A 344 -34.45 4.18 8.75
C GLN A 344 -33.02 4.37 8.21
N SER A 345 -32.20 3.31 8.24
CA SER A 345 -30.84 3.34 7.68
C SER A 345 -30.85 3.24 6.14
N CYS A 346 -31.66 2.35 5.59
CA CYS A 346 -31.81 2.11 4.15
C CYS A 346 -33.27 2.34 3.72
N PRO A 347 -33.73 3.60 3.61
CA PRO A 347 -35.11 3.90 3.27
C PRO A 347 -35.46 3.46 1.85
N GLY A 348 -36.72 3.06 1.69
CA GLY A 348 -37.30 2.76 0.37
C GLY A 348 -37.69 4.02 -0.40
N THR A 349 -38.47 3.83 -1.46
CA THR A 349 -39.01 4.91 -2.28
C THR A 349 -40.07 5.69 -1.49
N SER A 350 -39.85 7.01 -1.36
CA SER A 350 -40.80 7.90 -0.69
C SER A 350 -42.10 8.06 -1.50
N LYS A 351 -43.23 8.21 -0.80
CA LYS A 351 -44.54 8.46 -1.43
C LYS A 351 -45.02 9.88 -1.06
N GLY A 352 -44.84 10.82 -1.98
CA GLY A 352 -45.06 12.23 -1.69
C GLY A 352 -44.07 12.74 -0.64
N SER A 353 -44.56 13.30 0.46
CA SER A 353 -43.73 13.77 1.58
C SER A 353 -43.39 12.69 2.62
N ILE A 354 -43.94 11.47 2.47
CA ILE A 354 -43.75 10.38 3.44
C ILE A 354 -42.55 9.52 3.02
N LYS A 355 -41.58 9.38 3.92
CA LYS A 355 -40.39 8.54 3.72
C LYS A 355 -40.71 7.07 3.99
N ALA A 356 -40.12 6.16 3.22
CA ALA A 356 -40.27 4.72 3.43
C ALA A 356 -39.28 4.18 4.48
N VAL A 357 -39.53 4.53 5.74
CA VAL A 357 -38.64 4.24 6.88
C VAL A 357 -39.17 3.18 7.83
N HIS A 358 -40.31 2.56 7.53
CA HIS A 358 -40.92 1.51 8.35
C HIS A 358 -40.90 0.19 7.59
N ALA A 359 -40.65 -0.91 8.27
CA ALA A 359 -40.78 -2.24 7.67
C ALA A 359 -42.27 -2.59 7.53
N ASN A 360 -42.63 -3.27 6.45
CA ASN A 360 -43.95 -3.89 6.35
C ASN A 360 -44.07 -5.06 7.35
N PHE A 361 -45.30 -5.54 7.54
CA PHE A 361 -45.60 -6.58 8.53
C PHE A 361 -44.85 -7.90 8.26
N ASP A 362 -44.67 -8.24 6.98
CA ASP A 362 -43.95 -9.46 6.57
C ASP A 362 -42.43 -9.31 6.66
N MET A 363 -41.91 -8.14 7.05
CA MET A 363 -40.48 -7.82 7.13
C MET A 363 -39.75 -8.08 5.81
N THR A 364 -40.41 -7.79 4.68
CA THR A 364 -39.91 -8.00 3.31
C THR A 364 -39.59 -6.72 2.55
N ALA A 365 -40.05 -5.57 3.06
CA ALA A 365 -39.93 -4.28 2.39
C ALA A 365 -39.94 -3.10 3.39
N CYS A 366 -39.34 -1.99 2.98
CA CYS A 366 -39.48 -0.68 3.62
C CYS A 366 -40.59 0.10 2.92
N VAL A 367 -41.52 0.65 3.69
CA VAL A 367 -42.78 1.22 3.16
C VAL A 367 -43.02 2.63 3.68
N ALA A 368 -43.58 3.48 2.81
CA ALA A 368 -43.96 4.85 3.13
C ALA A 368 -45.26 4.87 3.94
N SER A 369 -45.11 4.87 5.27
CA SER A 369 -46.19 4.98 6.26
C SER A 369 -45.86 6.11 7.23
N GLN A 370 -46.89 6.77 7.79
CA GLN A 370 -46.65 7.85 8.76
C GLN A 370 -46.19 7.33 10.13
N TYR A 371 -46.55 6.08 10.42
CA TYR A 371 -46.21 5.37 11.65
C TYR A 371 -45.68 3.96 11.34
N THR A 372 -45.09 3.31 12.35
CA THR A 372 -44.66 1.91 12.25
C THR A 372 -45.81 0.99 11.84
N CYS A 373 -45.48 -0.13 11.19
CA CYS A 373 -46.43 -1.18 10.83
C CYS A 373 -46.56 -2.26 11.91
N ASP A 374 -45.80 -2.16 13.01
CA ASP A 374 -45.80 -3.10 14.13
C ASP A 374 -46.70 -2.61 15.30
N ILE A 375 -46.67 -3.33 16.42
CA ILE A 375 -47.43 -3.06 17.66
C ILE A 375 -47.18 -1.67 18.26
N GLY A 376 -46.12 -0.97 17.84
CA GLY A 376 -45.81 0.39 18.29
C GLY A 376 -46.66 1.49 17.63
N ARG A 377 -47.55 1.14 16.70
CA ARG A 377 -48.39 2.12 16.01
C ARG A 377 -49.42 2.73 16.97
N PRO A 378 -49.62 4.07 16.98
CA PRO A 378 -50.69 4.68 17.77
C PRO A 378 -52.06 4.18 17.33
N SER A 379 -52.94 3.88 18.30
CA SER A 379 -54.32 3.45 18.04
C SER A 379 -55.10 4.47 17.20
N PHE A 380 -56.03 4.00 16.37
CA PHE A 380 -56.94 4.83 15.57
C PHE A 380 -56.27 5.69 14.49
N THR A 381 -55.11 5.26 14.00
CA THR A 381 -54.35 5.99 12.97
C THR A 381 -54.34 5.31 11.61
N TRP A 382 -54.91 4.11 11.46
CA TRP A 382 -54.89 3.40 10.18
C TRP A 382 -55.72 4.09 9.12
N THR A 383 -55.11 4.29 7.94
CA THR A 383 -55.80 4.67 6.71
C THR A 383 -55.67 3.56 5.66
N ASP A 384 -56.57 3.53 4.67
CA ASP A 384 -56.51 2.55 3.56
C ASP A 384 -55.13 2.52 2.88
N SER A 385 -54.50 3.68 2.65
CA SER A 385 -53.17 3.74 2.03
C SER A 385 -52.09 3.14 2.94
N GLU A 386 -52.24 3.24 4.26
CA GLU A 386 -51.27 2.67 5.21
C GLU A 386 -51.48 1.18 5.38
N CYS A 387 -52.73 0.71 5.43
CA CYS A 387 -53.04 -0.72 5.45
C CYS A 387 -52.46 -1.41 4.21
N LEU A 388 -52.69 -0.85 3.02
CA LEU A 388 -52.09 -1.36 1.78
C LEU A 388 -50.57 -1.33 1.81
N ALA A 389 -49.94 -0.30 2.39
CA ALA A 389 -48.49 -0.23 2.50
C ALA A 389 -47.92 -1.27 3.47
N CYS A 390 -48.49 -1.39 4.67
CA CYS A 390 -47.99 -2.24 5.74
C CYS A 390 -48.31 -3.73 5.55
N PHE A 391 -49.46 -4.08 4.97
CA PHE A 391 -49.94 -5.47 4.84
C PHE A 391 -50.13 -5.93 3.39
N GLY A 392 -49.90 -5.06 2.41
CA GLY A 392 -50.15 -5.37 1.01
C GLY A 392 -51.63 -5.68 0.74
N GLN A 393 -51.89 -6.58 -0.21
CA GLN A 393 -53.25 -6.96 -0.59
C GLN A 393 -53.96 -7.83 0.45
N THR A 394 -53.23 -8.38 1.42
CA THR A 394 -53.82 -9.25 2.44
C THR A 394 -54.75 -8.47 3.37
N LYS A 395 -54.43 -7.21 3.69
CA LYS A 395 -55.27 -6.31 4.50
C LYS A 395 -55.14 -4.87 3.99
N ASN A 396 -55.89 -4.53 2.94
CA ASN A 396 -55.74 -3.27 2.21
C ASN A 396 -56.74 -2.17 2.62
N LYS A 397 -57.59 -2.40 3.63
CA LYS A 397 -58.59 -1.44 4.12
C LYS A 397 -58.46 -1.20 5.61
N ALA A 398 -58.61 0.06 6.02
CA ALA A 398 -58.70 0.44 7.43
C ALA A 398 -60.16 0.39 7.89
N THR A 399 -60.41 -0.01 9.14
CA THR A 399 -61.73 0.16 9.76
C THR A 399 -62.13 1.62 9.81
N LYS A 400 -63.44 1.89 9.92
CA LYS A 400 -63.96 3.27 9.91
C LYS A 400 -63.40 4.13 11.04
N ASP A 401 -63.07 3.53 12.17
CA ASP A 401 -62.44 4.16 13.33
C ASP A 401 -60.90 4.17 13.24
N GLY A 402 -60.30 3.54 12.22
CA GLY A 402 -58.85 3.47 12.02
C GLY A 402 -58.11 2.60 13.03
N SER A 403 -58.82 1.74 13.78
CA SER A 403 -58.23 0.88 14.82
C SER A 403 -57.48 -0.32 14.26
N GLU A 404 -57.90 -0.87 13.13
CA GLU A 404 -57.28 -2.05 12.52
C GLU A 404 -57.36 -2.06 10.98
N CYS A 405 -56.58 -2.96 10.38
CA CYS A 405 -56.64 -3.25 8.95
C CYS A 405 -57.35 -4.59 8.68
N TYR A 406 -58.18 -4.63 7.65
CA TYR A 406 -58.90 -5.83 7.21
C TYR A 406 -58.84 -5.99 5.69
N SER A 407 -59.16 -7.19 5.22
CA SER A 407 -59.31 -7.48 3.79
C SER A 407 -60.72 -7.05 3.37
N ALA A 408 -60.84 -6.18 2.36
CA ALA A 408 -62.15 -5.98 1.75
C ALA A 408 -62.69 -7.35 1.31
N PRO A 409 -63.97 -7.69 1.57
CA PRO A 409 -64.56 -8.87 0.96
C PRO A 409 -64.36 -8.70 -0.53
N SER A 410 -63.69 -9.66 -1.17
CA SER A 410 -63.52 -9.66 -2.62
C SER A 410 -64.91 -9.46 -3.19
N THR A 411 -65.16 -8.30 -3.80
CA THR A 411 -66.41 -8.06 -4.52
C THR A 411 -66.60 -9.32 -5.37
N PRO A 412 -67.72 -10.05 -5.25
CA PRO A 412 -67.93 -11.23 -6.06
C PRO A 412 -67.59 -10.80 -7.47
N GLN A 413 -66.54 -11.38 -8.06
CA GLN A 413 -66.25 -11.12 -9.45
C GLN A 413 -67.54 -11.53 -10.12
N ILE A 414 -68.32 -10.54 -10.58
CA ILE A 414 -69.33 -10.76 -11.59
C ILE A 414 -68.46 -11.31 -12.70
N MET A 415 -68.45 -12.64 -12.82
CA MET A 415 -67.89 -13.31 -13.96
C MET A 415 -68.72 -12.79 -15.12
N THR A 416 -68.27 -11.70 -15.73
CA THR A 416 -68.62 -11.35 -17.09
C THR A 416 -67.96 -12.42 -17.94
N SER A 417 -68.53 -13.62 -17.86
CA SER A 417 -68.11 -14.76 -18.63
C SER A 417 -68.31 -14.38 -20.10
N SER A 418 -67.19 -14.11 -20.76
CA SER A 418 -67.09 -14.09 -22.22
C SER A 418 -67.65 -15.40 -22.84
N SER A 419 -67.80 -16.44 -22.02
CA SER A 419 -68.49 -17.70 -22.32
C SER A 419 -70.00 -17.56 -22.57
N GLN A 420 -70.71 -16.55 -22.04
CA GLN A 420 -72.15 -16.40 -22.31
C GLN A 420 -72.46 -15.73 -23.66
N ILE A 421 -71.53 -14.93 -24.21
CA ILE A 421 -71.69 -14.39 -25.57
C ILE A 421 -71.49 -15.51 -26.62
N ILE A 422 -70.59 -16.47 -26.36
CA ILE A 422 -70.40 -17.63 -27.25
C ILE A 422 -71.62 -18.56 -27.23
N PHE A 423 -72.26 -18.79 -26.07
CA PHE A 423 -73.44 -19.65 -26.00
C PHE A 423 -74.65 -19.08 -26.76
N ILE A 424 -74.87 -17.76 -26.72
CA ILE A 424 -75.98 -17.12 -27.45
C ILE A 424 -75.70 -17.12 -28.96
N SER A 425 -74.45 -16.86 -29.40
CA SER A 425 -74.10 -16.96 -30.82
C SER A 425 -74.20 -18.39 -31.37
N THR A 426 -73.88 -19.40 -30.57
CA THR A 426 -73.96 -20.81 -31.02
C THR A 426 -75.43 -21.28 -31.11
N ILE A 427 -76.30 -20.84 -30.20
CA ILE A 427 -77.74 -21.14 -30.24
C ILE A 427 -78.42 -20.43 -31.43
N ILE A 428 -78.05 -19.19 -31.74
CA ILE A 428 -78.55 -18.49 -32.93
C ILE A 428 -78.10 -19.19 -34.22
N PHE A 429 -76.85 -19.67 -34.28
CA PHE A 429 -76.34 -20.39 -35.45
C PHE A 429 -77.04 -21.74 -35.66
N ILE A 430 -77.36 -22.46 -34.60
CA ILE A 430 -78.09 -23.75 -34.67
C ILE A 430 -79.56 -23.53 -35.07
N LEU A 431 -80.22 -22.48 -34.56
CA LEU A 431 -81.60 -22.14 -34.95
C LEU A 431 -81.70 -21.68 -36.41
N SER A 432 -80.68 -21.03 -36.98
CA SER A 432 -80.65 -20.68 -38.41
C SER A 432 -80.41 -21.85 -39.36
N MET A 433 -80.02 -23.02 -38.86
CA MET A 433 -79.91 -24.24 -39.68
C MET A 433 -81.12 -25.16 -39.58
N LEU A 434 -82.13 -24.82 -38.76
CA LEU A 434 -83.34 -25.60 -38.53
C LEU A 434 -84.62 -24.95 -39.08
N PHE A 435 -84.49 -23.83 -39.82
CA PHE A 435 -85.58 -23.19 -40.56
C PHE A 435 -85.21 -22.92 -42.01
#